data_AF-K0BCV5-F1
#
_entry.id   AF-K0BCV5-F1
#
_cell.length_a   1.000
_cell.length_b   1.000
_cell.length_c   1.000
_cell.angle_alpha   90.00
_cell.angle_beta   90.00
_cell.angle_gamma   90.00
#
_symmetry.space_group_name_H-M   'P 1'
#
loop_
_entity.id
_entity.type
_entity.pdbx_description
1 polymer ?
#
loop_
_entity_poly.entity_id
_entity_poly.type
_entity_poly.pdbx_seq_one_letter_code
_entity_poly.pdbx_strand_id
1 'polypeptide(L)'
;MNQYSITALLTISLLIMTIPSIYAQSIDDLPEPGTTPDSFVYGFKKAFEGLDLAFTFNQNDKVTKHLKFAELRLSEANAMVQKGMPEQVDDLTKDYEKQVSDAKKIADSASKAADKASLTEDIVSASSKHVEVLTELKDTLPEQAQLRIQVIIDNSKKDIGIAMKELSNYADAMEKSEEMKKTAEDHKSNSTGTEKQDVEYKDDAMVKSEEMKKTAEDYKP
;
A
#
# COMPACT_ATOMS: atom_id res chain seq x y z
N MET A 1 53.88 -3.10 37.20
CA MET A 1 53.12 -4.25 36.67
C MET A 1 51.92 -4.44 37.59
N ASN A 2 50.66 -4.21 37.25
CA ASN A 2 49.93 -4.24 35.98
C ASN A 2 48.81 -3.17 36.03
N GLN A 3 48.68 -2.33 34.99
CA GLN A 3 47.87 -1.10 35.00
C GLN A 3 46.51 -1.25 34.29
N TYR A 4 45.76 -2.32 34.60
CA TYR A 4 44.49 -2.61 33.91
C TYR A 4 43.30 -2.75 34.86
N SER A 5 43.39 -2.16 36.05
CA SER A 5 42.21 -1.77 36.83
C SER A 5 41.78 -0.39 36.33
N ILE A 6 40.77 -0.30 35.45
CA ILE A 6 39.82 0.83 35.26
C ILE A 6 39.06 0.78 33.90
N THR A 7 39.49 0.04 32.88
CA THR A 7 38.73 0.00 31.60
C THR A 7 37.78 -1.19 31.52
N ALA A 8 36.75 -1.20 32.38
CA ALA A 8 35.49 -1.85 32.01
C ALA A 8 34.82 -0.93 30.98
N LEU A 9 35.28 -1.06 29.73
CA LEU A 9 34.78 -0.36 28.56
C LEU A 9 33.29 -0.68 28.40
N LEU A 10 32.48 0.27 28.87
CA LEU A 10 31.11 0.52 28.43
C LEU A 10 31.11 0.69 26.90
N THR A 11 31.08 -0.42 26.17
CA THR A 11 30.79 -0.45 24.74
C THR A 11 29.59 -1.35 24.50
N ILE A 12 28.44 -0.99 25.05
CA ILE A 12 27.17 -1.46 24.52
C ILE A 12 26.72 -0.39 23.54
N SER A 13 27.04 -0.68 22.29
CA SER A 13 26.60 -0.04 21.06
C SER A 13 25.19 0.52 21.18
N LEU A 14 25.09 1.86 21.15
CA LEU A 14 23.84 2.57 20.91
C LEU A 14 23.45 2.31 19.46
N LEU A 15 22.65 1.27 19.23
CA LEU A 15 21.91 1.10 17.98
C LEU A 15 20.85 2.21 17.94
N ILE A 16 21.24 3.37 17.42
CA ILE A 16 20.30 4.42 17.03
C ILE A 16 19.48 3.83 15.88
N MET A 17 18.31 3.28 16.19
CA MET A 17 17.28 3.05 15.19
C MET A 17 17.03 4.40 14.50
N THR A 18 17.48 4.51 13.25
CA THR A 18 17.13 5.62 12.38
C THR A 18 15.63 5.51 12.09
N ILE A 19 14.81 6.13 12.93
CA ILE A 19 13.42 6.40 12.59
C ILE A 19 13.49 7.28 11.33
N PRO A 20 12.96 6.86 10.17
CA PRO A 20 12.87 7.75 9.04
C PRO A 20 12.06 8.96 9.49
N SER A 21 12.66 10.14 9.44
CA SER A 21 11.98 11.39 9.74
C SER A 21 10.85 11.53 8.73
N ILE A 22 9.61 11.34 9.19
CA ILE A 22 8.43 11.75 8.43
C ILE A 22 8.52 13.28 8.40
N TYR A 23 8.99 13.85 7.30
CA TYR A 23 8.95 15.29 7.11
C TYR A 23 7.48 15.70 7.11
N ALA A 24 7.10 16.58 8.03
CA ALA A 24 5.82 17.25 7.98
C ALA A 24 5.75 18.02 6.66
N GLN A 25 4.66 17.86 5.91
CA GLN A 25 4.45 18.58 4.65
C GLN A 25 3.68 19.86 4.96
N SER A 26 4.30 20.99 4.63
CA SER A 26 3.70 22.31 4.77
C SER A 26 3.13 22.81 3.45
N ILE A 27 2.38 23.93 3.48
CA ILE A 27 1.94 24.63 2.27
C ILE A 27 3.13 24.98 1.35
N ASP A 28 4.30 25.27 1.91
CA ASP A 28 5.51 25.62 1.16
C ASP A 28 6.08 24.44 0.34
N ASP A 29 5.71 23.20 0.70
CA ASP A 29 6.15 21.98 0.03
C ASP A 29 5.17 21.53 -1.08
N LEU A 30 4.08 22.26 -1.30
CA LEU A 30 3.12 21.95 -2.36
C LEU A 30 3.73 22.20 -3.75
N PRO A 31 3.31 21.43 -4.77
CA PRO A 31 3.68 21.75 -6.14
C PRO A 31 3.14 23.12 -6.54
N GLU A 32 3.79 23.76 -7.52
CA GLU A 32 3.26 25.01 -8.07
C GLU A 32 1.82 24.83 -8.60
N PRO A 33 0.89 25.75 -8.32
CA PRO A 33 -0.52 25.60 -8.71
C PRO A 33 -0.70 25.68 -10.23
N GLY A 34 0.24 26.32 -10.94
CA GLY A 34 0.16 26.57 -12.37
C GLY A 34 -1.07 27.41 -12.72
N THR A 35 -1.89 26.94 -13.67
CA THR A 35 -3.16 27.60 -14.01
C THR A 35 -4.20 27.37 -12.91
N THR A 36 -4.69 28.45 -12.33
CA THR A 36 -5.71 28.49 -11.27
C THR A 36 -7.11 28.82 -11.82
N PRO A 37 -8.20 28.59 -11.05
CA PRO A 37 -9.59 28.76 -11.51
C PRO A 37 -9.99 30.16 -12.01
N ASP A 38 -9.28 31.20 -11.61
CA ASP A 38 -9.48 32.58 -12.07
C ASP A 38 -9.06 32.80 -13.54
N SER A 39 -8.43 31.80 -14.17
CA SER A 39 -8.01 31.85 -15.57
C SER A 39 -8.98 31.13 -16.51
N PHE A 40 -9.30 31.76 -17.65
CA PHE A 40 -10.13 31.16 -18.71
C PHE A 40 -9.57 29.82 -19.21
N VAL A 41 -8.25 29.62 -19.21
CA VAL A 41 -7.63 28.38 -19.70
C VAL A 41 -7.67 27.22 -18.69
N TYR A 42 -8.18 27.45 -17.47
CA TYR A 42 -8.30 26.42 -16.43
C TYR A 42 -9.16 25.23 -16.86
N GLY A 43 -10.24 25.48 -17.61
CA GLY A 43 -11.08 24.41 -18.15
C GLY A 43 -10.29 23.44 -19.06
N PHE A 44 -9.33 23.95 -19.84
CA PHE A 44 -8.46 23.10 -20.67
C PHE A 44 -7.51 22.27 -19.80
N LYS A 45 -6.94 22.86 -18.74
CA LYS A 45 -6.12 22.10 -17.76
C LYS A 45 -6.91 20.92 -17.19
N LYS A 46 -8.14 21.15 -16.70
CA LYS A 46 -9.03 20.08 -16.21
C LYS A 46 -9.31 19.02 -17.27
N ALA A 47 -9.53 19.42 -18.52
CA ALA A 47 -9.77 18.48 -19.62
C ALA A 47 -8.54 17.60 -19.88
N PHE A 48 -7.34 18.18 -19.90
CA PHE A 48 -6.09 17.42 -20.06
C PHE A 48 -5.82 16.48 -18.88
N GLU A 49 -6.07 16.91 -17.63
CA GLU A 49 -6.00 16.04 -16.45
C GLU A 49 -6.94 14.83 -16.59
N GLY A 50 -8.18 15.06 -17.08
CA GLY A 50 -9.15 14.01 -17.32
C GLY A 50 -8.73 13.04 -18.43
N LEU A 51 -8.17 13.55 -19.53
CA LEU A 51 -7.60 12.72 -20.60
C LEU A 51 -6.41 11.90 -20.08
N ASP A 52 -5.52 12.51 -19.32
CA ASP A 52 -4.35 11.83 -18.76
C ASP A 52 -4.77 10.65 -17.85
N LEU A 53 -5.81 10.84 -17.03
CA LEU A 53 -6.39 9.75 -16.24
C LEU A 53 -7.05 8.66 -17.11
N ALA A 54 -7.77 9.07 -18.17
CA ALA A 54 -8.44 8.14 -19.06
C ALA A 54 -7.47 7.21 -19.81
N PHE A 55 -6.28 7.72 -20.16
CA PHE A 55 -5.21 6.96 -20.82
C PHE A 55 -4.22 6.30 -19.84
N THR A 56 -4.42 6.44 -18.53
CA THR A 56 -3.63 5.70 -17.53
C THR A 56 -4.33 4.39 -17.22
N PHE A 57 -3.74 3.26 -17.58
CA PHE A 57 -4.39 1.95 -17.39
C PHE A 57 -3.93 1.22 -16.13
N ASN A 58 -2.68 1.44 -15.72
CA ASN A 58 -2.14 0.84 -14.50
C ASN A 58 -2.83 1.46 -13.26
N GLN A 59 -3.24 0.61 -12.31
CA GLN A 59 -3.94 1.06 -11.10
C GLN A 59 -3.05 1.91 -10.21
N ASN A 60 -1.79 1.52 -10.00
CA ASN A 60 -0.83 2.27 -9.18
C ASN A 60 -0.58 3.66 -9.77
N ASP A 61 -0.28 3.73 -11.07
CA ASP A 61 -0.07 5.01 -11.75
C ASP A 61 -1.31 5.90 -11.67
N LYS A 62 -2.51 5.30 -11.77
CA LYS A 62 -3.77 6.04 -11.68
C LYS A 62 -4.02 6.57 -10.27
N VAL A 63 -3.77 5.78 -9.23
CA VAL A 63 -3.81 6.22 -7.82
C VAL A 63 -2.82 7.36 -7.60
N THR A 64 -1.57 7.21 -8.04
CA THR A 64 -0.56 8.27 -7.94
C THR A 64 -1.02 9.56 -8.62
N LYS A 65 -1.64 9.49 -9.80
CA LYS A 65 -2.16 10.67 -10.50
C LYS A 65 -3.31 11.34 -9.77
N HIS A 66 -4.26 10.56 -9.25
CA HIS A 66 -5.33 11.11 -8.40
C HIS A 66 -4.75 11.85 -7.19
N LEU A 67 -3.79 11.26 -6.48
CA LEU A 67 -3.14 11.90 -5.32
C LEU A 67 -2.37 13.18 -5.72
N LYS A 68 -1.69 13.18 -6.87
CA LYS A 68 -1.05 14.41 -7.41
C LYS A 68 -2.06 15.50 -7.74
N PHE A 69 -3.20 15.15 -8.32
CA PHE A 69 -4.25 16.14 -8.60
C PHE A 69 -4.93 16.63 -7.32
N ALA A 70 -5.03 15.79 -6.29
CA ALA A 70 -5.46 16.22 -4.96
C ALA A 70 -4.51 17.29 -4.38
N GLU A 71 -3.20 17.06 -4.41
CA GLU A 71 -2.19 18.06 -3.99
C GLU A 71 -2.30 19.34 -4.81
N LEU A 72 -2.48 19.22 -6.12
CA LEU A 72 -2.64 20.36 -6.99
C LEU A 72 -3.88 21.20 -6.65
N ARG A 73 -4.98 20.55 -6.22
CA ARG A 73 -6.16 21.27 -5.73
C ARG A 73 -5.86 22.05 -4.44
N LEU A 74 -5.09 21.48 -3.52
CA LEU A 74 -4.69 22.17 -2.29
C LEU A 74 -3.77 23.36 -2.59
N SER A 75 -2.85 23.21 -3.56
CA SER A 75 -2.00 24.30 -4.04
C SER A 75 -2.81 25.42 -4.68
N GLU A 76 -3.76 25.07 -5.55
CA GLU A 76 -4.70 26.04 -6.14
C GLU A 76 -5.54 26.73 -5.06
N ALA A 77 -5.97 26.01 -4.03
CA ALA A 77 -6.78 26.57 -2.94
C ALA A 77 -5.98 27.60 -2.15
N ASN A 78 -4.74 27.26 -1.76
CA ASN A 78 -3.83 28.20 -1.12
C ASN A 78 -3.58 29.43 -2.00
N ALA A 79 -3.31 29.24 -3.30
CA ALA A 79 -3.12 30.36 -4.23
C ALA A 79 -4.36 31.28 -4.32
N MET A 80 -5.57 30.72 -4.22
CA MET A 80 -6.80 31.51 -4.22
C MET A 80 -7.00 32.29 -2.93
N VAL A 81 -6.62 31.73 -1.77
CA VAL A 81 -6.59 32.49 -0.52
C VAL A 81 -5.61 33.67 -0.63
N GLN A 82 -4.40 33.42 -1.12
CA GLN A 82 -3.37 34.47 -1.27
C GLN A 82 -3.79 35.58 -2.23
N LYS A 83 -4.59 35.25 -3.26
CA LYS A 83 -5.17 36.22 -4.20
C LYS A 83 -6.40 36.95 -3.65
N GLY A 84 -6.84 36.66 -2.42
CA GLY A 84 -8.03 37.27 -1.82
C GLY A 84 -9.34 36.75 -2.40
N MET A 85 -9.35 35.53 -2.93
CA MET A 85 -10.51 34.86 -3.53
C MET A 85 -10.91 33.59 -2.76
N PRO A 86 -11.19 33.66 -1.45
CA PRO A 86 -11.48 32.49 -0.61
C PRO A 86 -12.77 31.75 -1.03
N GLU A 87 -13.65 32.37 -1.82
CA GLU A 87 -14.85 31.74 -2.37
C GLU A 87 -14.54 30.55 -3.30
N GLN A 88 -13.36 30.51 -3.92
CA GLN A 88 -12.92 29.42 -4.80
C GLN A 88 -12.47 28.17 -4.03
N VAL A 89 -12.15 28.33 -2.74
CA VAL A 89 -11.56 27.26 -1.92
C VAL A 89 -12.53 26.10 -1.71
N ASP A 90 -13.83 26.40 -1.57
CA ASP A 90 -14.86 25.37 -1.36
C ASP A 90 -14.90 24.35 -2.51
N ASP A 91 -14.97 24.83 -3.75
CA ASP A 91 -15.00 23.96 -4.93
C ASP A 91 -13.68 23.22 -5.15
N LEU A 92 -12.54 23.87 -4.90
CA LEU A 92 -11.23 23.22 -4.97
C LEU A 92 -11.08 22.10 -3.92
N THR A 93 -11.60 22.31 -2.71
CA THR A 93 -11.53 21.28 -1.66
C THR A 93 -12.48 20.12 -1.91
N LYS A 94 -13.65 20.34 -2.53
CA LYS A 94 -14.51 19.26 -3.03
C LYS A 94 -13.83 18.45 -4.13
N ASP A 95 -13.14 19.13 -5.05
CA ASP A 95 -12.36 18.46 -6.09
C ASP A 95 -11.23 17.62 -5.45
N TYR A 96 -10.55 18.14 -4.42
CA TYR A 96 -9.56 17.40 -3.64
C TYR A 96 -10.17 16.11 -3.05
N GLU A 97 -11.30 16.21 -2.33
CA GLU A 97 -11.97 15.05 -1.73
C GLU A 97 -12.35 14.02 -2.79
N LYS A 98 -12.82 14.49 -3.96
CA LYS A 98 -13.15 13.62 -5.08
C LYS A 98 -11.93 12.85 -5.59
N GLN A 99 -10.77 13.49 -5.74
CA GLN A 99 -9.54 12.83 -6.18
C GLN A 99 -9.11 11.73 -5.20
N VAL A 100 -9.11 12.03 -3.90
CA VAL A 100 -8.77 11.04 -2.85
C VAL A 100 -9.79 9.88 -2.85
N SER A 101 -11.08 10.19 -2.97
CA SER A 101 -12.15 9.19 -3.05
C SER A 101 -11.98 8.26 -4.26
N ASP A 102 -11.64 8.80 -5.43
CA ASP A 102 -11.45 8.01 -6.64
C ASP A 102 -10.18 7.14 -6.56
N ALA A 103 -9.10 7.64 -5.94
CA ALA A 103 -7.92 6.83 -5.62
C ALA A 103 -8.29 5.63 -4.72
N LYS A 104 -9.10 5.86 -3.67
CA LYS A 104 -9.58 4.81 -2.77
C LYS A 104 -10.42 3.76 -3.50
N LYS A 105 -11.34 4.17 -4.37
CA LYS A 105 -12.14 3.22 -5.19
C LYS A 105 -11.25 2.32 -6.06
N ILE A 106 -10.16 2.86 -6.60
CA ILE A 106 -9.21 2.07 -7.39
C ILE A 106 -8.51 1.05 -6.49
N ALA A 107 -7.99 1.47 -5.33
CA ALA A 107 -7.38 0.56 -4.34
C ALA A 107 -8.35 -0.55 -3.92
N ASP A 108 -9.63 -0.21 -3.69
CA ASP A 108 -10.67 -1.17 -3.36
C ASP A 108 -10.99 -2.17 -4.47
N SER A 109 -10.77 -1.79 -5.72
CA SER A 109 -10.96 -2.66 -6.89
C SER A 109 -9.77 -3.58 -7.19
N ALA A 110 -8.64 -3.42 -6.49
CA ALA A 110 -7.47 -4.25 -6.69
C ALA A 110 -7.75 -5.71 -6.33
N SER A 111 -7.40 -6.64 -7.23
CA SER A 111 -7.76 -8.06 -7.08
C SER A 111 -6.87 -8.84 -6.11
N LYS A 112 -5.64 -8.38 -5.90
CA LYS A 112 -4.69 -9.03 -4.99
C LYS A 112 -4.60 -8.24 -3.69
N ALA A 113 -4.57 -8.96 -2.57
CA ALA A 113 -4.40 -8.35 -1.25
C ALA A 113 -3.10 -7.52 -1.14
N ALA A 114 -2.01 -7.97 -1.76
CA ALA A 114 -0.75 -7.24 -1.80
C ALA A 114 -0.88 -5.89 -2.54
N ASP A 115 -1.50 -5.89 -3.72
CA ASP A 115 -1.73 -4.67 -4.49
C ASP A 115 -2.66 -3.71 -3.71
N LYS A 116 -3.73 -4.26 -3.11
CA LYS A 116 -4.64 -3.47 -2.26
C LYS A 116 -3.91 -2.81 -1.09
N ALA A 117 -3.09 -3.56 -0.36
CA ALA A 117 -2.32 -3.04 0.75
C ALA A 117 -1.35 -1.93 0.30
N SER A 118 -0.59 -2.16 -0.76
CA SER A 118 0.35 -1.16 -1.30
C SER A 118 -0.35 0.13 -1.73
N LEU A 119 -1.47 0.03 -2.45
CA LEU A 119 -2.24 1.21 -2.87
C LEU A 119 -2.85 1.95 -1.69
N THR A 120 -3.37 1.23 -0.69
CA THR A 120 -3.90 1.83 0.53
C THR A 120 -2.80 2.54 1.33
N GLU A 121 -1.59 1.99 1.38
CA GLU A 121 -0.43 2.63 2.03
C GLU A 121 -0.07 3.96 1.35
N ASP A 122 -0.01 4.00 0.02
CA ASP A 122 0.24 5.23 -0.74
C ASP A 122 -0.81 6.31 -0.43
N ILE A 123 -2.09 5.92 -0.38
CA ILE A 123 -3.20 6.82 -0.05
C ILE A 123 -3.07 7.34 1.39
N VAL A 124 -2.80 6.47 2.36
CA VAL A 124 -2.62 6.87 3.76
C VAL A 124 -1.45 7.84 3.92
N SER A 125 -0.33 7.55 3.26
CA SER A 125 0.86 8.40 3.29
C SER A 125 0.58 9.79 2.73
N ALA A 126 -0.05 9.87 1.55
CA ALA A 126 -0.41 11.14 0.93
C ALA A 126 -1.47 11.90 1.74
N SER A 127 -2.57 11.26 2.13
CA SER A 127 -3.64 11.91 2.88
C SER A 127 -3.20 12.41 4.26
N SER A 128 -2.25 11.74 4.91
CA SER A 128 -1.68 12.22 6.18
C SER A 128 -0.98 13.57 6.00
N LYS A 129 -0.21 13.72 4.91
CA LYS A 129 0.41 14.99 4.56
C LYS A 129 -0.60 16.05 4.13
N HIS A 130 -1.63 15.65 3.39
CA HIS A 130 -2.71 16.57 3.00
C HIS A 130 -3.47 17.12 4.19
N VAL A 131 -3.63 16.35 5.28
CA VAL A 131 -4.23 16.82 6.53
C VAL A 131 -3.42 17.94 7.17
N GLU A 132 -2.08 17.88 7.09
CA GLU A 132 -1.20 18.95 7.60
C GLU A 132 -1.41 20.23 6.79
N VAL A 133 -1.35 20.14 5.46
CA VAL A 133 -1.63 21.25 4.54
C VAL A 133 -3.03 21.83 4.74
N LEU A 134 -4.06 20.98 4.87
CA LEU A 134 -5.44 21.44 5.12
C LEU A 134 -5.56 22.17 6.45
N THR A 135 -4.80 21.74 7.47
CA THR A 135 -4.79 22.39 8.78
C THR A 135 -4.19 23.79 8.67
N GLU A 136 -3.07 23.94 7.97
CA GLU A 136 -2.47 25.26 7.69
C GLU A 136 -3.41 26.14 6.86
N LEU A 137 -4.01 25.58 5.80
CA LEU A 137 -4.93 26.32 4.92
C LEU A 137 -6.15 26.82 5.72
N LYS A 138 -6.70 26.00 6.62
CA LYS A 138 -7.80 26.40 7.50
C LYS A 138 -7.48 27.68 8.27
N ASP A 139 -6.28 27.80 8.82
CA ASP A 139 -5.90 28.92 9.68
C ASP A 139 -5.75 30.24 8.90
N THR A 140 -5.68 30.17 7.56
CA THR A 140 -5.62 31.34 6.66
C THR A 140 -6.99 31.83 6.18
N LEU A 141 -8.06 31.08 6.45
CA LEU A 141 -9.40 31.35 5.93
C LEU A 141 -10.27 32.18 6.90
N PRO A 142 -11.27 32.92 6.41
CA PRO A 142 -12.32 33.49 7.26
C PRO A 142 -13.09 32.41 8.02
N GLU A 143 -13.56 32.73 9.23
CA GLU A 143 -14.18 31.78 10.19
C GLU A 143 -15.26 30.87 9.56
N GLN A 144 -16.12 31.45 8.70
CA GLN A 144 -17.16 30.69 8.00
C GLN A 144 -16.60 29.57 7.10
N ALA A 145 -15.47 29.80 6.44
CA ALA A 145 -14.81 28.82 5.58
C ALA A 145 -13.97 27.82 6.37
N GLN A 146 -13.46 28.20 7.55
CA GLN A 146 -12.72 27.29 8.43
C GLN A 146 -13.55 26.08 8.84
N LEU A 147 -14.84 26.26 9.13
CA LEU A 147 -15.74 25.17 9.50
C LEU A 147 -15.83 24.09 8.41
N ARG A 148 -15.84 24.49 7.13
CA ARG A 148 -15.88 23.53 6.02
C ARG A 148 -14.58 22.74 5.91
N ILE A 149 -13.44 23.42 6.00
CA ILE A 149 -12.13 22.75 5.99
C ILE A 149 -11.97 21.82 7.20
N GLN A 150 -12.49 22.21 8.37
CA GLN A 150 -12.43 21.35 9.55
C GLN A 150 -13.17 20.02 9.33
N VAL A 151 -14.35 20.05 8.70
CA VAL A 151 -15.09 18.82 8.35
C VAL A 151 -14.26 17.92 7.43
N ILE A 152 -13.57 18.49 6.44
CA ILE A 152 -12.72 17.75 5.50
C ILE A 152 -11.53 17.12 6.23
N ILE A 153 -10.90 17.86 7.15
CA ILE A 153 -9.80 17.36 7.99
C ILE A 153 -10.27 16.18 8.85
N ASP A 154 -11.43 16.31 9.50
CA ASP A 154 -11.96 15.28 10.39
C ASP A 154 -12.33 14.01 9.61
N ASN A 155 -12.95 14.16 8.45
CA ASN A 155 -13.25 13.05 7.54
C ASN A 155 -11.97 12.37 7.05
N SER A 156 -10.95 13.15 6.66
CA SER A 156 -9.67 12.62 6.19
C SER A 156 -8.97 11.82 7.29
N LYS A 157 -8.92 12.34 8.53
CA LYS A 157 -8.33 11.63 9.69
C LYS A 157 -9.08 10.33 10.00
N LYS A 158 -10.42 10.36 9.93
CA LYS A 158 -11.25 9.18 10.12
C LYS A 158 -10.96 8.12 9.04
N ASP A 159 -10.92 8.52 7.78
CA ASP A 159 -10.66 7.62 6.66
C ASP A 159 -9.25 7.03 6.70
N ILE A 160 -8.24 7.82 7.10
CA ILE A 160 -6.89 7.33 7.39
C ILE A 160 -6.91 6.27 8.49
N GLY A 161 -7.61 6.52 9.60
CA GLY A 161 -7.72 5.56 10.70
C GLY A 161 -8.37 4.24 10.28
N ILE A 162 -9.38 4.30 9.41
CA ILE A 162 -10.01 3.11 8.82
C ILE A 162 -9.01 2.38 7.93
N ALA A 163 -8.34 3.09 7.02
CA ALA A 163 -7.36 2.51 6.10
C ALA A 163 -6.17 1.88 6.84
N MET A 164 -5.66 2.50 7.90
CA MET A 164 -4.61 1.93 8.75
C MET A 164 -5.04 0.63 9.42
N LYS A 165 -6.30 0.55 9.88
CA LYS A 165 -6.85 -0.70 10.42
C LYS A 165 -6.96 -1.78 9.34
N GLU A 166 -7.34 -1.43 8.12
CA GLU A 166 -7.35 -2.36 6.99
C GLU A 166 -5.95 -2.87 6.65
N LEU A 167 -4.94 -1.99 6.65
CA LEU A 167 -3.54 -2.35 6.45
C LEU A 167 -3.04 -3.36 7.50
N SER A 168 -3.38 -3.16 8.77
CA SER A 168 -3.07 -4.13 9.83
C SER A 168 -3.68 -5.51 9.53
N ASN A 169 -4.94 -5.56 9.10
CA ASN A 169 -5.59 -6.82 8.75
C ASN A 169 -4.93 -7.50 7.55
N TYR A 170 -4.44 -6.74 6.56
CA TYR A 170 -3.70 -7.30 5.43
C TYR A 170 -2.37 -7.90 5.88
N ALA A 171 -1.64 -7.23 6.78
CA ALA A 171 -0.39 -7.73 7.34
C ALA A 171 -0.58 -9.07 8.06
N ASP A 172 -1.57 -9.15 8.96
CA ASP A 172 -1.89 -10.39 9.70
C ASP A 172 -2.27 -11.54 8.76
N ALA A 173 -3.07 -11.25 7.72
CA ALA A 173 -3.49 -12.25 6.73
C ALA A 173 -2.32 -12.76 5.89
N MET A 174 -1.37 -11.88 5.52
CA MET A 174 -0.17 -12.25 4.77
C MET A 174 0.77 -13.10 5.60
N GLU A 175 1.03 -12.74 6.87
CA GLU A 175 1.86 -13.52 7.80
C GLU A 175 1.32 -14.96 7.94
N LYS A 176 0.02 -15.09 8.21
CA LYS A 176 -0.64 -16.41 8.30
C LYS A 176 -0.53 -17.22 7.01
N SER A 177 -0.57 -16.56 5.84
CA SER A 177 -0.42 -17.23 4.55
C SER A 177 1.00 -17.75 4.30
N GLU A 178 2.03 -17.07 4.82
CA GLU A 178 3.42 -17.51 4.75
C GLU A 178 3.68 -18.70 5.68
N GLU A 179 3.13 -18.69 6.89
CA GLU A 179 3.21 -19.82 7.82
C GLU A 179 2.57 -21.08 7.22
N MET A 180 1.40 -20.93 6.58
CA MET A 180 0.74 -22.05 5.89
C MET A 180 1.56 -22.58 4.70
N LYS A 181 2.24 -21.71 3.95
CA LYS A 181 3.13 -22.13 2.86
C LYS A 181 4.32 -22.92 3.37
N LYS A 182 5.00 -22.45 4.42
CA LYS A 182 6.12 -23.17 5.05
C LYS A 182 5.67 -24.56 5.54
N THR A 183 4.54 -24.61 6.23
CA THR A 183 3.97 -25.87 6.72
C THR A 183 3.62 -26.83 5.56
N ALA A 184 3.08 -26.31 4.46
CA ALA A 184 2.77 -27.12 3.28
C ALA A 184 4.03 -27.60 2.52
N GLU A 185 5.09 -26.78 2.47
CA GLU A 185 6.38 -27.15 1.88
C GLU A 185 7.10 -28.22 2.71
N ASP A 186 7.06 -28.11 4.05
CA ASP A 186 7.56 -29.13 4.96
C ASP A 186 6.82 -30.46 4.78
N HIS A 187 5.48 -30.43 4.63
CA HIS A 187 4.69 -31.62 4.33
C HIS A 187 4.96 -32.22 2.93
N LYS A 188 5.32 -31.41 1.93
CA LYS A 188 5.63 -31.88 0.57
C LYS A 188 7.04 -32.48 0.47
N SER A 189 8.00 -31.93 1.23
CA SER A 189 9.36 -32.47 1.40
C SER A 189 9.34 -33.82 2.14
N ASN A 190 8.43 -33.99 3.10
CA ASN A 190 8.25 -35.27 3.81
C ASN A 190 7.42 -36.31 3.02
N SER A 191 6.75 -35.92 1.93
CA SER A 191 5.96 -36.82 1.06
C SER A 191 6.72 -37.32 -0.18
N THR A 192 7.91 -36.78 -0.49
CA THR A 192 8.76 -37.29 -1.59
C THR A 192 9.64 -38.47 -1.17
N GLY A 193 9.54 -38.91 0.10
CA GLY A 193 10.24 -40.09 0.64
C GLY A 193 9.50 -41.42 0.49
N THR A 194 8.20 -41.43 0.13
CA THR A 194 7.40 -42.67 0.12
C THR A 194 7.28 -43.32 -1.25
N GLU A 195 7.77 -42.69 -2.33
CA GLU A 195 7.75 -43.27 -3.69
C GLU A 195 8.99 -44.16 -3.99
N LYS A 196 9.59 -44.77 -2.98
CA LYS A 196 10.61 -45.82 -3.15
C LYS A 196 10.25 -47.16 -2.52
N GLN A 197 9.21 -47.23 -1.69
CA GLN A 197 8.79 -48.50 -1.07
C GLN A 197 7.75 -49.26 -1.92
N ASP A 198 7.13 -48.58 -2.89
CA ASP A 198 6.13 -49.17 -3.80
C ASP A 198 6.74 -49.84 -5.04
N VAL A 199 8.02 -49.59 -5.33
CA VAL A 199 8.73 -50.17 -6.48
C VAL A 199 9.42 -51.49 -6.10
N GLU A 200 9.95 -51.59 -4.87
CA GLU A 200 10.64 -52.81 -4.40
C GLU A 200 9.65 -53.96 -4.07
N TYR A 201 8.42 -53.65 -3.65
CA TYR A 201 7.40 -54.68 -3.41
C TYR A 201 6.78 -55.26 -4.70
N LYS A 202 6.92 -54.57 -5.83
CA LYS A 202 6.38 -55.02 -7.13
C LYS A 202 7.31 -56.00 -7.86
N ASP A 203 8.62 -55.87 -7.73
CA ASP A 203 9.57 -56.79 -8.37
C ASP A 203 9.53 -58.18 -7.72
N ASP A 204 9.49 -58.27 -6.39
CA ASP A 204 9.42 -59.55 -5.69
C ASP A 204 8.11 -60.32 -5.95
N ALA A 205 6.99 -59.60 -6.12
CA ALA A 205 5.70 -60.21 -6.46
C ALA A 205 5.67 -60.73 -7.91
N MET A 206 6.37 -60.05 -8.84
CA MET A 206 6.44 -60.47 -10.24
C MET A 206 7.34 -61.70 -10.40
N VAL A 207 8.50 -61.74 -9.74
CA VAL A 207 9.42 -62.90 -9.72
C VAL A 207 8.74 -64.14 -9.12
N LYS A 208 8.02 -63.98 -8.01
CA LYS A 208 7.31 -65.11 -7.37
C LYS A 208 6.14 -65.64 -8.21
N SER A 209 5.53 -64.79 -9.03
CA SER A 209 4.46 -65.20 -9.95
C SER A 209 4.97 -65.94 -11.20
N GLU A 210 6.20 -65.66 -11.65
CA GLU A 210 6.84 -66.36 -12.76
C GLU A 210 7.39 -67.73 -12.34
N GLU A 211 7.95 -67.86 -11.13
CA GLU A 211 8.38 -69.17 -10.59
C GLU A 211 7.20 -70.13 -10.35
N MET A 212 6.03 -69.61 -9.94
CA MET A 212 4.80 -70.40 -9.79
C MET A 212 4.18 -70.83 -11.12
N LYS A 213 4.38 -70.08 -12.21
CA LYS A 213 3.92 -70.50 -13.55
C LYS A 213 4.83 -71.58 -14.15
N LYS A 214 6.14 -71.52 -13.90
CA LYS A 214 7.11 -72.49 -14.40
C LYS A 214 6.96 -73.88 -13.75
N THR A 215 6.49 -73.93 -12.51
CA THR A 215 6.22 -75.19 -11.78
C THR A 215 4.85 -75.81 -12.11
N ALA A 216 3.94 -75.07 -12.73
CA ALA A 216 2.63 -75.57 -13.17
C ALA A 216 2.66 -76.18 -14.59
N GLU A 217 3.68 -75.89 -15.40
CA GLU A 217 3.84 -76.49 -16.74
C GLU A 217 4.49 -77.88 -16.72
N ASP A 218 5.19 -78.25 -15.64
CA ASP A 218 5.82 -79.58 -15.47
C ASP A 218 4.87 -80.66 -14.89
N TYR A 219 3.61 -80.30 -14.60
CA TYR A 219 2.59 -81.22 -14.09
C TYR A 219 1.32 -81.18 -14.94
N LYS A 220 1.49 -81.30 -16.26
CA LYS A 220 0.38 -81.55 -17.18
C LYS A 220 0.41 -83.03 -17.61
N PRO A 221 -0.59 -83.86 -17.25
CA PRO A 221 -0.72 -85.20 -17.79
C PRO A 221 -1.09 -85.18 -19.29
#